data_AF-A0A8C0JUQ0-F1
#
_entry.id   AF-A0A8C0JUQ0-F1
#
_cell.length_a   1.000
_cell.length_b   1.000
_cell.length_c   1.000
_cell.angle_alpha   90.00
_cell.angle_beta   90.00
_cell.angle_gamma   90.00
#
_symmetry.space_group_name_H-M   'P 1'
#
loop_
_entity.id
_entity.type
_entity.pdbx_description
1 polymer ?
#
loop_
_entity_poly.entity_id
_entity_poly.type
_entity_poly.pdbx_seq_one_letter_code
_entity_poly.pdbx_strand_id
1 'polypeptide(L)'
;MASALALVPFPTMVALLCMWFGISLPLVYLGYYFGFRKQPYDNPVRTNQIPRQIPEQRWYMNRFVGILMAGILPFGAMFIELFFIFSAIWENQFYYLFGFLFLVFIILVVSCSQISIVMVYFQLCAEDYRWWWRNFLVSGGSAFYVLVYAIFYFVNKLDIVEFIPSLLYFGYTALMVLSFWLLTGTIGFYAAYMFVRKIYAAVKID
;
A
#
# COMPACT_ATOMS: atom_id res chain seq x y z
N MET A 1 -1.68 -3.21 -46.04
CA MET A 1 -1.68 -4.62 -45.58
C MET A 1 -1.45 -4.60 -44.09
N ALA A 2 -2.53 -4.75 -43.32
CA ALA A 2 -2.49 -4.81 -41.87
C ALA A 2 -1.85 -6.15 -41.47
N SER A 3 -0.54 -6.12 -41.20
CA SER A 3 0.16 -7.21 -40.55
C SER A 3 -0.35 -7.30 -39.11
N ALA A 4 -1.28 -8.22 -38.90
CA ALA A 4 -1.56 -8.92 -37.67
C ALA A 4 -1.30 -8.12 -36.38
N LEU A 5 -2.35 -7.53 -35.82
CA LEU A 5 -2.51 -7.45 -34.37
C LEU A 5 -1.95 -8.76 -33.79
N ALA A 6 -0.95 -8.66 -32.91
CA ALA A 6 -0.29 -9.78 -32.27
C ALA A 6 -1.33 -10.68 -31.59
N LEU A 7 -1.86 -11.64 -32.33
CA LEU A 7 -2.84 -12.60 -31.86
C LEU A 7 -2.02 -13.66 -31.12
N VAL A 8 -1.86 -13.42 -29.83
CA VAL A 8 -1.29 -14.36 -28.87
C VAL A 8 -1.88 -15.75 -29.19
N PRO A 9 -1.05 -16.77 -29.49
CA PRO A 9 -1.54 -18.08 -29.92
C PRO A 9 -2.65 -18.58 -28.99
N PHE A 10 -3.75 -19.11 -29.55
CA PHE A 10 -4.87 -19.60 -28.74
C PHE A 10 -4.44 -20.51 -27.56
N PRO A 11 -3.47 -21.43 -27.70
CA PRO A 11 -2.96 -22.23 -26.57
C PRO A 11 -2.35 -21.39 -25.45
N THR A 12 -1.65 -20.30 -25.79
CA THR A 12 -1.04 -19.40 -24.80
C THR A 12 -2.09 -18.55 -24.09
N MET A 13 -3.17 -18.14 -24.76
CA MET A 13 -4.30 -17.48 -24.08
C MET A 13 -4.99 -18.42 -23.09
N VAL A 14 -5.20 -19.69 -23.48
CA VAL A 14 -5.76 -20.71 -22.59
C VAL A 14 -4.82 -20.99 -21.41
N ALA A 15 -3.51 -21.09 -21.65
CA ALA A 15 -2.52 -21.27 -20.58
C ALA A 15 -2.51 -20.11 -19.58
N LEU A 16 -2.57 -18.87 -20.06
CA LEU A 16 -2.66 -17.67 -19.20
C LEU A 16 -3.95 -17.67 -18.36
N LEU A 17 -5.09 -18.03 -18.97
CA LEU A 17 -6.36 -18.17 -18.25
C LEU A 17 -6.28 -19.26 -17.18
N CYS A 18 -5.76 -20.44 -17.51
CA CYS A 18 -5.59 -21.53 -16.55
C CYS A 18 -4.65 -21.16 -15.41
N MET A 19 -3.56 -20.44 -15.69
CA MET A 19 -2.64 -19.95 -14.65
C MET A 19 -3.32 -18.91 -13.76
N TRP A 20 -4.04 -17.95 -14.36
CA TRP A 20 -4.78 -16.93 -13.61
C TRP A 20 -5.80 -17.56 -12.68
N PHE A 21 -6.68 -18.43 -13.20
CA PHE A 21 -7.71 -19.10 -12.40
C PHE A 21 -7.10 -20.09 -11.41
N GLY A 22 -6.08 -20.83 -11.84
CA GLY A 22 -5.39 -21.85 -11.04
C GLY A 22 -4.62 -21.28 -9.85
N ILE A 23 -4.19 -20.01 -9.89
CA ILE A 23 -3.56 -19.33 -8.76
C ILE A 23 -4.58 -18.48 -7.99
N SER A 24 -5.40 -17.68 -8.68
CA SER A 24 -6.27 -16.71 -8.03
C SER A 24 -7.43 -17.37 -7.27
N LEU A 25 -8.08 -18.39 -7.85
CA LEU A 25 -9.20 -19.07 -7.19
C LEU A 25 -8.79 -19.74 -5.87
N PRO A 26 -7.71 -20.54 -5.80
CA PRO A 26 -7.32 -21.13 -4.51
C PRO A 26 -6.86 -20.07 -3.52
N LEU A 27 -6.19 -18.99 -3.95
CA LEU A 27 -5.77 -17.92 -3.04
C LEU A 27 -6.97 -17.20 -2.42
N VAL A 28 -7.99 -16.87 -3.23
CA VAL A 28 -9.24 -16.26 -2.75
C VAL A 28 -10.00 -17.22 -1.84
N TYR A 29 -10.09 -18.50 -2.22
CA TYR A 29 -10.75 -19.52 -1.41
C TYR A 29 -10.06 -19.73 -0.06
N LEU A 30 -8.73 -19.78 -0.03
CA LEU A 30 -7.95 -19.84 1.20
C LEU A 30 -8.19 -18.60 2.06
N GLY A 31 -8.13 -17.41 1.46
CA GLY A 31 -8.44 -16.15 2.15
C GLY A 31 -9.84 -16.13 2.76
N TYR A 32 -10.84 -16.58 2.00
CA TYR A 32 -12.22 -16.73 2.46
C TYR A 32 -12.33 -17.73 3.62
N TYR A 33 -11.71 -18.91 3.50
CA TYR A 33 -11.76 -19.96 4.50
C TYR A 33 -11.17 -19.52 5.85
N PHE A 34 -10.02 -18.84 5.83
CA PHE A 34 -9.42 -18.27 7.04
C PHE A 34 -10.21 -17.08 7.57
N GLY A 35 -10.78 -16.25 6.69
CA GLY A 35 -11.62 -15.12 7.07
C GLY A 35 -12.89 -15.55 7.80
N PHE A 36 -13.58 -16.57 7.30
CA PHE A 36 -14.86 -17.03 7.87
C PHE A 36 -14.69 -17.72 9.24
N ARG A 37 -13.54 -18.32 9.48
CA ARG A 37 -13.22 -19.00 10.76
C ARG A 37 -12.64 -18.04 11.81
N LYS A 38 -12.35 -16.80 11.44
CA LYS A 38 -11.74 -15.84 12.35
C LYS A 38 -12.81 -15.30 13.29
N GLN A 39 -12.60 -15.48 14.59
CA GLN A 39 -13.45 -14.89 15.62
C GLN A 39 -13.36 -13.35 15.56
N PRO A 40 -14.43 -12.64 15.99
CA PRO A 40 -14.41 -11.19 16.14
C PRO A 40 -13.23 -10.76 17.01
N TYR A 41 -12.62 -9.63 16.68
CA TYR A 41 -11.50 -9.15 17.46
C TYR A 41 -11.97 -8.59 18.80
N ASP A 42 -11.59 -9.25 19.89
CA ASP A 42 -11.84 -8.75 21.25
C ASP A 42 -10.86 -7.62 21.61
N ASN A 43 -11.45 -6.52 22.09
CA ASN A 43 -10.70 -5.38 22.59
C ASN A 43 -10.25 -5.65 24.03
N PRO A 44 -8.98 -5.37 24.39
CA PRO A 44 -8.44 -5.69 25.71
C PRO A 44 -9.06 -4.87 26.85
N VAL A 45 -9.71 -3.75 26.54
CA VAL A 45 -10.24 -2.81 27.54
C VAL A 45 -11.67 -2.40 27.16
N ARG A 46 -12.53 -2.24 28.17
CA ARG A 46 -13.87 -1.68 28.01
C ARG A 46 -13.77 -0.20 27.67
N THR A 47 -14.37 0.22 26.56
CA THR A 47 -14.42 1.62 26.15
C THR A 47 -15.52 2.37 26.91
N ASN A 48 -15.24 3.61 27.32
CA ASN A 48 -16.27 4.49 27.87
C ASN A 48 -17.28 4.89 26.76
N GLN A 49 -18.56 4.99 27.10
CA GLN A 49 -19.62 5.34 26.14
C GLN A 49 -19.58 6.82 25.73
N ILE A 50 -19.07 7.69 26.61
CA ILE A 50 -18.93 9.13 26.32
C ILE A 50 -17.52 9.37 25.78
N PRO A 51 -17.38 9.88 24.54
CA PRO A 51 -16.07 10.23 23.99
C PRO A 51 -15.45 11.37 24.78
N ARG A 52 -14.21 11.19 25.24
CA ARG A 52 -13.44 12.25 25.90
C ARG A 52 -13.14 13.36 24.89
N GLN A 53 -13.20 14.61 25.32
CA GLN A 53 -12.80 15.76 24.50
C GLN A 53 -11.32 15.66 24.13
N ILE A 54 -11.00 15.89 22.86
CA ILE A 54 -9.64 15.76 22.32
C ILE A 54 -8.97 17.13 22.42
N PRO A 55 -7.77 17.23 23.03
CA PRO A 55 -7.04 18.48 23.11
C PRO A 55 -6.59 18.97 21.74
N GLU A 56 -6.30 20.27 21.63
CA GLU A 56 -5.78 20.86 20.40
C GLU A 56 -4.47 20.20 19.98
N GLN A 57 -4.45 19.69 18.74
CA GLN A 57 -3.32 18.96 18.20
C GLN A 57 -2.29 19.93 17.61
N ARG A 58 -1.00 19.64 17.82
CA ARG A 58 0.10 20.45 17.26
C ARG A 58 0.12 20.37 15.73
N TRP A 59 0.75 21.35 15.08
CA TRP A 59 0.79 21.49 13.62
C TRP A 59 1.30 20.25 12.87
N TYR A 60 2.32 19.57 13.38
CA TYR A 60 2.89 18.36 12.77
C TYR A 60 2.02 17.12 12.94
N MET A 61 1.02 17.16 13.82
CA MET A 61 -0.01 16.13 13.98
C MET A 61 -1.21 16.34 13.04
N ASN A 62 -1.20 17.40 12.23
CA ASN A 62 -2.25 17.59 11.25
C ASN A 62 -2.25 16.42 10.25
N ARG A 63 -3.45 15.95 9.88
CA ARG A 63 -3.65 14.74 9.07
C ARG A 63 -2.82 14.78 7.79
N PHE A 64 -2.86 15.89 7.07
CA PHE A 64 -2.16 16.04 5.79
C PHE A 64 -0.64 16.02 5.94
N VAL A 65 -0.11 16.75 6.92
CA VAL A 65 1.35 16.81 7.19
C VAL A 65 1.85 15.43 7.64
N GLY A 66 1.08 14.74 8.48
CA GLY A 66 1.40 13.38 8.90
C GLY A 66 1.43 12.37 7.73
N ILE A 67 0.48 12.45 6.80
CA ILE A 67 0.45 11.58 5.61
C ILE A 67 1.70 11.80 4.74
N LEU A 68 2.04 13.07 4.46
CA LEU A 68 3.21 13.38 3.64
C LEU A 68 4.51 12.94 4.32
N MET A 69 4.74 13.32 5.58
CA MET A 69 5.96 12.96 6.30
C MET A 69 6.16 11.44 6.42
N ALA A 70 5.08 10.70 6.68
CA ALA A 70 5.13 9.25 6.80
C ALA A 70 5.47 8.54 5.48
N GLY A 71 5.09 9.12 4.34
CA GLY A 71 5.30 8.51 3.02
C GLY A 71 6.74 8.60 2.50
N ILE A 72 7.57 9.51 3.04
CA ILE A 72 8.92 9.77 2.53
C ILE A 72 9.85 8.56 2.70
N LEU A 73 9.87 7.96 3.89
CA LEU A 73 10.79 6.86 4.21
C LEU A 73 10.47 5.58 3.43
N PRO A 74 9.22 5.08 3.35
CA PRO A 74 8.89 3.89 2.57
C PRO A 74 9.09 4.13 1.07
N PHE A 75 8.83 5.35 0.59
CA PHE A 75 9.12 5.72 -0.79
C PHE A 75 10.62 5.68 -1.09
N GLY A 76 11.45 6.26 -0.23
CA GLY A 76 12.91 6.26 -0.38
C GLY A 76 13.48 4.84 -0.43
N ALA A 77 12.96 3.93 0.41
CA ALA A 77 13.40 2.54 0.46
C ALA A 77 13.13 1.75 -0.84
N MET A 78 12.12 2.15 -1.62
CA MET A 78 11.72 1.47 -2.87
C MET A 78 12.03 2.27 -4.13
N PHE A 79 12.61 3.47 -4.02
CA PHE A 79 12.72 4.42 -5.12
C PHE A 79 13.45 3.85 -6.34
N ILE A 80 14.58 3.17 -6.11
CA ILE A 80 15.37 2.55 -7.19
C ILE A 80 14.60 1.44 -7.88
N GLU A 81 13.85 0.64 -7.13
CA GLU A 81 13.02 -0.43 -7.70
C GLU A 81 11.85 0.10 -8.48
N LEU A 82 11.25 1.21 -8.02
CA LEU A 82 10.18 1.86 -8.76
C LEU A 82 10.66 2.28 -10.16
N PHE A 83 11.89 2.80 -10.28
CA PHE A 83 12.48 3.12 -11.58
C PHE A 83 12.59 1.88 -12.48
N PHE A 84 13.16 0.79 -11.97
CA PHE A 84 13.31 -0.43 -12.77
C PHE A 84 11.97 -1.05 -13.18
N ILE A 85 10.96 -1.01 -12.31
CA ILE A 85 9.61 -1.48 -12.61
C ILE A 85 8.99 -0.63 -13.74
N PHE A 86 9.11 0.70 -13.65
CA PHE A 86 8.56 1.59 -14.68
C PHE A 86 9.27 1.38 -16.03
N SER A 87 10.60 1.29 -16.06
CA SER A 87 11.34 0.97 -17.28
C SER A 87 10.98 -0.42 -17.83
N ALA A 88 10.77 -1.43 -16.98
CA ALA A 88 10.38 -2.76 -17.44
C ALA A 88 8.98 -2.78 -18.08
N ILE A 89 8.01 -2.09 -17.47
CA ILE A 89 6.62 -2.06 -17.95
C ILE A 89 6.47 -1.23 -19.22
N TRP A 90 7.12 -0.06 -19.28
CA TRP A 90 6.87 0.93 -20.34
C TRP A 90 7.90 0.90 -21.46
N GLU A 91 9.18 0.61 -21.17
CA GLU A 91 10.25 0.50 -22.17
C GLU A 91 10.50 -0.97 -22.59
N ASN A 92 9.65 -1.90 -22.12
CA ASN A 92 9.69 -3.33 -22.41
C ASN A 92 11.05 -3.98 -22.11
N GLN A 93 11.77 -3.45 -21.14
CA GLN A 93 13.05 -3.97 -20.67
C GLN A 93 12.82 -5.20 -19.78
N PHE A 94 13.65 -6.24 -19.93
CA PHE A 94 13.57 -7.42 -19.08
C PHE A 94 14.02 -7.08 -17.65
N TYR A 95 13.12 -7.27 -16.69
CA TYR A 95 13.46 -7.13 -15.27
C TYR A 95 14.12 -8.40 -14.75
N TYR A 96 15.45 -8.40 -14.62
CA TYR A 96 16.23 -9.59 -14.24
C TYR A 96 16.36 -9.81 -12.71
N LEU A 97 16.02 -8.80 -11.89
CA LEU A 97 16.35 -8.77 -10.46
C LEU A 97 15.17 -9.13 -9.53
N PHE A 98 14.37 -10.14 -9.88
CA PHE A 98 13.21 -10.56 -9.07
C PHE A 98 13.53 -10.88 -7.60
N GLY A 99 14.72 -11.42 -7.31
CA GLY A 99 15.15 -11.67 -5.92
C GLY A 99 15.39 -10.38 -5.12
N PHE A 100 15.87 -9.32 -5.77
CA PHE A 100 16.08 -8.02 -5.13
C PHE A 100 14.75 -7.30 -4.87
N LEU A 101 13.80 -7.39 -5.81
CA LEU A 101 12.43 -6.90 -5.62
C LEU A 101 11.79 -7.46 -4.34
N PHE A 102 11.95 -8.76 -4.10
CA PHE A 102 11.40 -9.41 -2.91
C PHE A 102 12.03 -8.88 -1.62
N LEU A 103 13.34 -8.63 -1.62
CA LEU A 103 14.04 -8.02 -0.48
C LEU A 103 13.51 -6.60 -0.21
N VAL A 104 13.38 -5.78 -1.26
CA VAL A 104 12.84 -4.42 -1.13
C VAL A 104 11.39 -4.43 -0.66
N PHE A 105 10.59 -5.42 -1.08
CA PHE A 105 9.24 -5.61 -0.56
C PHE A 105 9.23 -5.90 0.95
N ILE A 106 10.15 -6.71 1.47
CA ILE A 106 10.28 -6.93 2.92
C ILE A 106 10.66 -5.63 3.63
N ILE A 107 11.63 -4.87 3.10
CA ILE A 107 12.03 -3.58 3.68
C ILE A 107 10.85 -2.60 3.69
N LEU A 108 10.06 -2.57 2.61
CA LEU A 108 8.84 -1.76 2.52
C LEU A 108 7.84 -2.15 3.62
N VAL A 109 7.56 -3.44 3.81
CA VAL A 109 6.65 -3.94 4.86
C VAL A 109 7.12 -3.50 6.24
N VAL A 110 8.42 -3.65 6.54
CA VAL A 110 9.02 -3.24 7.82
C VAL A 110 8.92 -1.72 8.00
N SER A 111 9.25 -0.95 6.97
CA SER A 111 9.24 0.51 7.00
C SER A 111 7.82 1.06 7.21
N CYS A 112 6.84 0.55 6.47
CA CYS A 112 5.42 0.90 6.66
C CYS A 112 4.95 0.55 8.08
N SER A 113 5.34 -0.62 8.60
CA SER A 113 4.99 -1.04 9.96
C SER A 113 5.59 -0.10 11.02
N GLN A 114 6.86 0.26 10.89
CA GLN A 114 7.57 1.13 11.83
C GLN A 114 6.95 2.53 11.90
N ILE A 115 6.75 3.17 10.76
CA ILE A 115 6.18 4.53 10.70
C ILE A 115 4.77 4.56 11.25
N SER A 116 3.98 3.54 10.91
CA SER A 116 2.63 3.39 11.41
C SER A 116 2.58 3.30 12.93
N ILE A 117 3.44 2.47 13.54
CA ILE A 117 3.55 2.33 15.00
C ILE A 117 3.96 3.66 15.65
N VAL A 118 4.99 4.33 15.11
CA VAL A 118 5.50 5.59 15.66
C VAL A 118 4.45 6.70 15.59
N MET A 119 3.74 6.82 14.47
CA MET A 119 2.69 7.83 14.30
C MET A 119 1.51 7.60 15.22
N VAL A 120 1.08 6.34 15.40
CA VAL A 120 0.01 6.00 16.34
C VAL A 120 0.46 6.20 17.79
N TYR A 121 1.69 5.87 18.13
CA TYR A 121 2.24 6.14 19.45
C TYR A 121 2.18 7.62 19.80
N PHE A 122 2.69 8.50 18.92
CA PHE A 122 2.63 9.93 19.17
C PHE A 122 1.20 10.49 19.18
N GLN A 123 0.30 9.93 18.37
CA GLN A 123 -1.12 10.29 18.38
C GLN A 123 -1.78 9.94 19.73
N LEU A 124 -1.47 8.77 20.28
CA LEU A 124 -1.95 8.35 21.60
C LEU A 124 -1.37 9.19 22.73
N CYS A 125 -0.08 9.58 22.65
CA CYS A 125 0.53 10.52 23.59
C CYS A 125 -0.13 11.91 23.56
N ALA A 126 -0.70 12.30 22.42
CA ALA A 126 -1.47 13.52 22.26
C ALA A 126 -2.96 13.38 22.64
N GLU A 127 -3.32 12.28 23.32
CA GLU A 127 -4.68 11.94 23.76
C GLU A 127 -5.74 11.84 22.65
N ASP A 128 -5.33 11.68 21.39
CA ASP A 128 -6.26 11.51 20.26
C ASP A 128 -6.51 10.02 19.99
N TYR A 129 -7.70 9.54 20.35
CA TYR A 129 -8.08 8.13 20.19
C TYR A 129 -8.49 7.77 18.74
N ARG A 130 -8.59 8.73 17.81
CA ARG A 130 -9.07 8.50 16.43
C ARG A 130 -7.95 7.98 15.52
N TRP A 131 -7.30 6.89 15.92
CA TRP A 131 -6.14 6.35 15.21
C TRP A 131 -6.51 5.45 14.03
N TRP A 132 -7.67 4.77 14.04
CA TRP A 132 -8.02 3.72 13.07
C TRP A 132 -7.86 4.16 11.60
N TRP A 133 -8.70 5.08 11.12
CA TRP A 133 -8.66 5.54 9.73
C TRP A 133 -7.47 6.45 9.43
N ARG A 134 -7.01 7.20 10.44
CA ARG A 134 -5.87 8.11 10.28
C ARG A 134 -4.60 7.31 10.00
N ASN A 135 -4.36 6.24 10.74
CA ASN A 135 -3.17 5.41 10.56
C ASN A 135 -3.14 4.71 9.20
N PHE A 136 -4.29 4.21 8.74
CA PHE A 136 -4.41 3.65 7.39
C PHE A 136 -3.98 4.66 6.31
N LEU A 137 -4.49 5.89 6.40
CA LEU A 137 -4.14 6.97 5.47
C LEU A 137 -2.66 7.38 5.55
N VAL A 138 -2.11 7.43 6.76
CA VAL A 138 -0.72 7.84 7.01
C VAL A 138 0.26 6.81 6.46
N SER A 139 0.04 5.51 6.72
CA SER A 139 0.90 4.44 6.16
C SER A 139 0.79 4.34 4.63
N GLY A 140 -0.38 4.63 4.07
CA GLY A 140 -0.59 4.71 2.62
C GLY A 140 0.03 5.96 1.95
N GLY A 141 0.56 6.92 2.71
CA GLY A 141 1.07 8.19 2.19
C GLY A 141 2.16 8.05 1.13
N SER A 142 2.91 6.95 1.13
CA SER A 142 3.93 6.65 0.10
C SER A 142 3.34 6.57 -1.32
N ALA A 143 2.07 6.18 -1.47
CA ALA A 143 1.39 6.12 -2.77
C ALA A 143 1.28 7.50 -3.46
N PHE A 144 1.21 8.59 -2.69
CA PHE A 144 1.25 9.93 -3.24
C PHE A 144 2.58 10.21 -3.95
N TYR A 145 3.70 9.79 -3.35
CA TYR A 145 5.03 9.95 -3.95
C TYR A 145 5.19 9.08 -5.21
N VAL A 146 4.63 7.87 -5.20
CA VAL A 146 4.57 7.01 -6.40
C VAL A 146 3.80 7.68 -7.54
N LEU A 147 2.66 8.32 -7.24
CA LEU A 147 1.88 9.05 -8.24
C LEU A 147 2.66 10.23 -8.82
N VAL A 148 3.30 11.05 -7.97
CA VAL A 148 4.14 12.17 -8.41
C VAL A 148 5.29 11.66 -9.30
N TYR A 149 5.93 10.57 -8.91
CA TYR A 149 6.98 9.94 -9.70
C TYR A 149 6.46 9.45 -11.06
N ALA A 150 5.27 8.86 -11.12
CA ALA A 150 4.68 8.40 -12.37
C ALA A 150 4.33 9.57 -13.31
N ILE A 151 3.90 10.72 -12.79
CA ILE A 151 3.70 11.93 -13.59
C ILE A 151 5.05 12.45 -14.11
N PHE A 152 6.07 12.48 -13.26
CA PHE A 152 7.42 12.88 -13.66
C PHE A 152 7.99 11.97 -14.76
N TYR A 153 7.80 10.65 -14.63
CA TYR A 153 8.23 9.66 -15.61
C TYR A 153 7.51 9.87 -16.95
N PHE A 154 6.20 10.11 -16.93
CA PHE A 154 5.43 10.43 -18.15
C PHE A 154 5.99 11.64 -18.91
N VAL A 155 6.30 12.72 -18.20
CA VAL A 155 6.75 13.98 -18.83
C VAL A 155 8.21 13.91 -19.32
N ASN A 156 9.08 13.21 -18.61
CA ASN A 156 10.54 13.26 -18.86
C ASN A 156 11.10 12.04 -19.59
N LYS A 157 10.37 10.92 -19.63
CA LYS A 157 10.86 9.65 -20.18
C LYS A 157 10.00 9.08 -21.30
N LEU A 158 8.70 9.39 -21.32
CA LEU A 158 7.80 8.89 -22.36
C LEU A 158 7.53 9.95 -23.43
N ASP A 159 7.98 9.71 -24.66
CA ASP A 159 7.63 10.50 -25.84
C ASP A 159 6.26 10.07 -26.42
N ILE A 160 5.23 9.96 -25.58
CA ILE A 160 3.87 9.61 -26.02
C ILE A 160 3.08 10.89 -26.33
N VAL A 161 2.84 11.15 -27.62
CA VAL A 161 2.06 12.31 -28.08
C VAL A 161 0.58 11.97 -28.28
N GLU A 162 0.25 10.69 -28.45
CA GLU A 162 -1.11 10.23 -28.75
C GLU A 162 -2.01 10.14 -27.50
N PHE A 163 -3.30 10.43 -27.69
CA PHE A 163 -4.29 10.42 -26.60
C PHE A 163 -4.58 9.02 -26.05
N ILE A 164 -4.74 8.01 -26.92
CA ILE A 164 -5.11 6.65 -26.50
C ILE A 164 -4.02 6.00 -25.61
N PRO A 165 -2.72 6.01 -25.98
CA PRO A 165 -1.68 5.45 -25.13
C PRO A 165 -1.46 6.24 -23.84
N SER A 166 -1.67 7.57 -23.86
CA SER A 166 -1.66 8.41 -22.66
C SER A 166 -2.77 8.01 -21.68
N LEU A 167 -3.99 7.81 -22.18
CA LEU A 167 -5.12 7.36 -21.36
C LEU A 167 -4.85 5.97 -20.74
N LEU A 168 -4.29 5.05 -21.51
CA LEU A 168 -3.88 3.73 -21.01
C LEU A 168 -2.80 3.84 -19.93
N TYR A 169 -1.80 4.70 -20.14
CA TYR A 169 -0.75 4.95 -19.15
C TYR A 169 -1.31 5.40 -17.81
N PHE A 170 -2.16 6.42 -17.82
CA PHE A 170 -2.79 6.93 -16.60
C PHE A 170 -3.75 5.92 -15.98
N GLY A 171 -4.47 5.14 -16.78
CA GLY A 171 -5.35 4.08 -16.30
C GLY A 171 -4.60 2.99 -15.53
N TYR A 172 -3.54 2.42 -16.13
CA TYR A 172 -2.73 1.40 -15.48
C TYR A 172 -1.97 1.94 -14.27
N THR A 173 -1.44 3.15 -14.37
CA THR A 173 -0.75 3.83 -13.27
C THR A 173 -1.70 4.07 -12.09
N ALA A 174 -2.93 4.53 -12.34
CA ALA A 174 -3.92 4.74 -11.29
C ALA A 174 -4.25 3.44 -10.55
N LEU A 175 -4.44 2.33 -11.28
CA LEU A 175 -4.66 1.01 -10.68
C LEU A 175 -3.46 0.54 -9.85
N MET A 176 -2.24 0.77 -10.34
CA MET A 176 -1.00 0.42 -9.64
C MET A 176 -0.86 1.22 -8.33
N VAL A 177 -1.03 2.54 -8.39
CA VAL A 177 -0.96 3.44 -7.23
C VAL A 177 -2.05 3.11 -6.21
N LEU A 178 -3.28 2.83 -6.65
CA LEU A 178 -4.38 2.44 -5.76
C LEU A 178 -4.08 1.12 -5.05
N SER A 179 -3.60 0.12 -5.79
CA SER A 179 -3.23 -1.18 -5.22
C SER A 179 -2.11 -1.04 -4.20
N PHE A 180 -1.11 -0.21 -4.50
CA PHE A 180 -0.01 0.10 -3.61
C PHE A 180 -0.48 0.84 -2.34
N TRP A 181 -1.38 1.80 -2.47
CA TRP A 181 -2.00 2.51 -1.34
C TRP A 181 -2.76 1.57 -0.41
N LEU A 182 -3.56 0.66 -0.97
CA LEU A 182 -4.29 -0.35 -0.19
C LEU A 182 -3.33 -1.31 0.52
N LEU A 183 -2.28 -1.77 -0.17
CA LEU A 183 -1.28 -2.67 0.40
C LEU A 183 -0.53 -2.01 1.56
N THR A 184 0.05 -0.83 1.35
CA THR A 184 0.82 -0.12 2.39
C THR A 184 -0.07 0.36 3.53
N GLY A 185 -1.30 0.80 3.24
CA GLY A 185 -2.29 1.18 4.24
C GLY A 185 -2.72 0.01 5.13
N THR A 186 -2.98 -1.17 4.54
CA THR A 186 -3.39 -2.36 5.31
C THR A 186 -2.27 -2.89 6.19
N ILE A 187 -1.02 -2.95 5.69
CA ILE A 187 0.15 -3.37 6.47
C ILE A 187 0.31 -2.49 7.70
N GLY A 188 0.32 -1.16 7.51
CA GLY A 188 0.42 -0.22 8.64
C GLY A 188 -0.75 -0.34 9.60
N PHE A 189 -1.98 -0.47 9.08
CA PHE A 189 -3.15 -0.64 9.93
C PHE A 189 -3.03 -1.84 10.87
N TYR A 190 -2.66 -3.01 10.34
CA TYR A 190 -2.50 -4.21 11.16
C TYR A 190 -1.31 -4.11 12.13
N ALA A 191 -0.20 -3.50 11.72
CA ALA A 191 0.96 -3.28 12.60
C ALA A 191 0.59 -2.41 13.80
N ALA A 192 -0.06 -1.27 13.57
CA ALA A 192 -0.53 -0.41 14.66
C ALA A 192 -1.62 -1.07 15.49
N TYR A 193 -2.54 -1.82 14.88
CA TYR A 193 -3.58 -2.54 15.61
C TYR A 193 -2.99 -3.54 16.63
N MET A 194 -1.98 -4.30 16.21
CA MET A 194 -1.25 -5.21 17.10
C MET A 194 -0.50 -4.48 18.21
N PHE A 195 0.14 -3.35 17.88
CA PHE A 195 0.84 -2.50 18.84
C PHE A 195 -0.10 -1.92 19.91
N VAL A 196 -1.22 -1.34 19.49
CA VAL A 196 -2.24 -0.77 20.37
C VAL A 196 -2.75 -1.83 21.35
N ARG A 197 -3.10 -3.03 20.86
CA ARG A 197 -3.53 -4.13 21.73
C ARG A 197 -2.47 -4.53 22.74
N LYS A 198 -1.19 -4.58 22.33
CA LYS A 198 -0.08 -4.92 23.24
C LYS A 198 0.10 -3.89 24.35
N ILE A 199 0.01 -2.59 24.04
CA ILE A 199 0.09 -1.54 25.07
C ILE A 199 -1.09 -1.62 26.03
N TYR A 200 -2.32 -1.66 25.51
CA TYR A 200 -3.52 -1.67 26.36
C TYR A 200 -3.66 -2.97 27.18
N ALA A 201 -3.12 -4.09 26.71
CA ALA A 201 -3.08 -5.33 27.50
C ALA A 201 -2.01 -5.32 28.61
N ALA A 202 -0.96 -4.49 28.47
CA ALA A 202 0.11 -4.37 29.46
C ALA A 202 -0.22 -3.40 30.60
N VAL A 203 -1.20 -2.50 30.40
CA VAL A 203 -1.69 -1.61 31.45
C VAL A 203 -2.45 -2.44 32.48
N LYS A 204 -1.83 -2.65 33.65
CA LYS A 204 -2.52 -3.20 34.82
C LYS A 204 -3.55 -2.19 35.29
N ILE A 205 -4.79 -2.63 35.40
CA ILE A 205 -5.86 -1.90 36.10
C ILE A 205 -5.68 -2.25 37.57
N ASP A 206 -4.84 -1.49 38.28
CA ASP A 206 -4.92 -1.39 39.74
C ASP A 206 -5.96 -0.33 40.12
#